data_AF-A0A9K3KYL6-F1
#
_entry.id   AF-A0A9K3KYL6-F1
#
_cell.length_a   1.000
_cell.length_b   1.000
_cell.length_c   1.000
_cell.angle_alpha   90.00
_cell.angle_beta   90.00
_cell.angle_gamma   90.00
#
_symmetry.space_group_name_H-M   'P 1'
#
loop_
_entity.id
_entity.type
_entity.pdbx_description
1 polymer ?
#
loop_
_entity_poly.entity_id
_entity_poly.type
_entity_poly.pdbx_seq_one_letter_code
_entity_poly.pdbx_strand_id
1 'polypeptide(L)'
;MSTSSNGISDASKKRKARGSESSDGKKTKTNGNSDDSTDFSMLTLEDIQSKIESLCDRVPSIPECNFGVTKENNGNTSLDSPIDESLTKEWAAQLQAILEEFNLCISCVATATYKWGTDRSGAADQNLSLLSGEMAASQDQISSTVTPRLTNVLAPVVDLVIEKTVTTKNQDGSEVKENQFTRMLVDPDFLSLCHRILARNAPMLRQVVLSNFHKTVNAIQDYLKAQKNDTQHSRGFTY
;
A
#
# COMPACT_ATOMS: atom_id res chain seq x y z
N MET A 1 4.77 -61.83 -24.36
CA MET A 1 4.18 -62.21 -23.06
C MET A 1 5.23 -62.97 -22.26
N SER A 2 5.30 -62.66 -20.96
CA SER A 2 5.92 -63.45 -19.88
C SER A 2 7.43 -63.32 -19.64
N THR A 3 7.79 -62.37 -18.78
CA THR A 3 8.87 -62.48 -17.78
C THR A 3 8.32 -61.85 -16.49
N SER A 4 8.00 -62.67 -15.48
CA SER A 4 8.87 -63.11 -14.37
C SER A 4 9.00 -62.08 -13.25
N SER A 5 8.51 -62.52 -12.09
CA SER A 5 8.44 -61.94 -10.76
C SER A 5 9.77 -61.47 -10.17
N ASN A 6 9.72 -60.44 -9.32
CA ASN A 6 10.43 -60.46 -8.03
C ASN A 6 9.83 -59.42 -7.07
N GLY A 7 9.26 -59.92 -5.97
CA GLY A 7 9.00 -59.13 -4.76
C GLY A 7 10.21 -59.16 -3.85
N ILE A 8 10.50 -58.05 -3.15
CA ILE A 8 11.46 -58.00 -2.05
C ILE A 8 10.90 -57.08 -0.93
N SER A 9 10.67 -57.77 0.19
CA SER A 9 10.60 -57.44 1.62
C SER A 9 10.77 -56.02 2.19
N ASP A 10 9.86 -55.79 3.13
CA ASP A 10 9.88 -55.02 4.38
C ASP A 10 11.21 -55.05 5.18
N ALA A 11 11.62 -53.90 5.74
CA ALA A 11 12.58 -53.78 6.84
C ALA A 11 12.55 -52.39 7.52
N SER A 12 11.56 -52.20 8.38
CA SER A 12 11.62 -51.53 9.69
C SER A 12 13.00 -51.01 10.17
N LYS A 13 13.14 -49.69 10.36
CA LYS A 13 14.24 -49.12 11.18
C LYS A 13 13.72 -48.08 12.19
N LYS A 14 13.64 -48.56 13.44
CA LYS A 14 13.49 -47.81 14.71
C LYS A 14 14.28 -46.50 14.73
N ARG A 15 13.64 -45.40 15.10
CA ARG A 15 14.27 -44.31 15.86
C ARG A 15 13.44 -44.00 17.10
N LYS A 16 14.10 -44.15 18.23
CA LYS A 16 13.63 -43.94 19.61
C LYS A 16 14.13 -42.56 20.01
N ALA A 17 13.22 -41.61 20.26
CA ALA A 17 13.53 -40.39 21.00
C ALA A 17 12.65 -40.39 22.26
N ARG A 18 13.34 -40.34 23.39
CA ARG A 18 12.86 -40.40 24.76
C ARG A 18 12.78 -38.95 25.27
N GLY A 19 11.79 -38.63 26.10
CA GLY A 19 11.90 -37.53 27.06
C GLY A 19 10.79 -36.50 27.00
N SER A 20 9.67 -36.80 27.65
CA SER A 20 8.79 -35.81 28.26
C SER A 20 9.43 -35.29 29.55
N GLU A 21 9.38 -33.99 29.79
CA GLU A 21 9.25 -33.46 31.15
C GLU A 21 8.54 -32.11 31.11
N SER A 22 7.60 -31.97 32.03
CA SER A 22 6.53 -30.98 32.10
C SER A 22 6.89 -29.86 33.08
N SER A 23 6.36 -28.66 32.80
CA SER A 23 5.86 -27.64 33.74
C SER A 23 6.70 -27.24 34.97
N ASP A 24 6.99 -25.94 35.11
CA ASP A 24 6.30 -25.17 36.15
C ASP A 24 6.44 -23.64 35.99
N GLY A 25 5.33 -22.94 36.25
CA GLY A 25 5.24 -21.49 36.14
C GLY A 25 5.68 -20.76 37.41
N LYS A 26 6.22 -19.56 37.25
CA LYS A 26 6.24 -18.56 38.32
C LYS A 26 6.15 -17.14 37.78
N LYS A 27 4.95 -16.55 37.92
CA LYS A 27 4.70 -15.11 37.82
C LYS A 27 5.51 -14.38 38.88
N THR A 28 6.31 -13.40 38.48
CA THR A 28 6.77 -12.34 39.38
C THR A 28 6.56 -11.00 38.69
N LYS A 29 5.70 -10.17 39.30
CA LYS A 29 5.46 -8.77 38.93
C LYS A 29 6.70 -7.95 39.28
N THR A 30 7.12 -7.08 38.38
CA THR A 30 7.93 -5.90 38.72
C THR A 30 7.37 -4.71 37.95
N ASN A 31 6.92 -3.73 38.73
CA ASN A 31 6.47 -2.41 38.28
C ASN A 31 7.66 -1.60 37.75
N GLY A 32 7.40 -0.84 36.68
CA GLY A 32 7.90 0.52 36.50
C GLY A 32 9.36 0.68 36.09
N ASN A 33 9.58 0.75 34.78
CA ASN A 33 10.43 1.80 34.24
C ASN A 33 9.89 2.16 32.85
N SER A 34 9.54 3.44 32.66
CA SER A 34 9.21 4.03 31.37
C SER A 34 10.48 4.05 30.53
N ASP A 35 10.70 2.95 29.83
CA ASP A 35 11.69 2.86 28.78
C ASP A 35 11.01 3.27 27.49
N ASP A 36 11.58 4.26 26.81
CA ASP A 36 11.20 4.70 25.47
C ASP A 36 11.68 3.63 24.47
N SER A 37 11.19 2.40 24.63
CA SER A 37 11.32 1.34 23.65
C SER A 37 10.19 1.54 22.66
N THR A 38 10.50 2.05 21.47
CA THR A 38 9.74 1.64 20.28
C THR A 38 9.99 0.15 20.08
N ASP A 39 9.41 -0.68 20.95
CA ASP A 39 9.43 -2.12 20.82
C ASP A 39 8.68 -2.46 19.54
N PHE A 40 9.40 -3.06 18.60
CA PHE A 40 8.83 -3.53 17.36
C PHE A 40 7.75 -4.58 17.68
N SER A 41 6.48 -4.19 17.56
CA SER A 41 5.34 -5.11 17.59
C SER A 41 4.92 -5.44 16.17
N MET A 42 4.83 -6.73 15.85
CA MET A 42 4.26 -7.16 14.57
C MET A 42 2.79 -6.72 14.49
N LEU A 43 2.44 -6.05 13.40
CA LEU A 43 1.05 -5.70 13.10
C LEU A 43 0.23 -6.98 12.90
N THR A 44 -0.89 -7.08 13.61
CA THR A 44 -1.85 -8.15 13.37
C THR A 44 -2.67 -7.87 12.12
N LEU A 45 -3.32 -8.90 11.60
CA LEU A 45 -4.16 -8.74 10.41
C LEU A 45 -5.40 -7.88 10.72
N GLU A 46 -5.90 -7.93 11.96
CA GLU A 46 -6.95 -7.06 12.49
C GLU A 46 -6.51 -5.58 12.58
N ASP A 47 -5.26 -5.32 12.97
CA ASP A 47 -4.71 -3.96 12.99
C ASP A 47 -4.60 -3.39 11.57
N ILE A 48 -4.12 -4.21 10.62
CA ILE A 48 -4.03 -3.84 9.21
C ILE A 48 -5.42 -3.53 8.66
N GLN A 49 -6.41 -4.37 8.95
CA GLN A 49 -7.81 -4.15 8.54
C GLN A 49 -8.32 -2.81 9.07
N SER A 50 -8.18 -2.56 10.38
CA SER A 50 -8.66 -1.34 11.03
C SER A 50 -7.98 -0.09 10.46
N LYS A 51 -6.68 -0.18 10.12
CA LYS A 51 -5.96 0.89 9.45
C LYS A 51 -6.51 1.15 8.05
N ILE A 52 -6.74 0.11 7.25
CA ILE A 52 -7.30 0.29 5.89
C ILE A 52 -8.72 0.87 5.97
N GLU A 53 -9.55 0.44 6.93
CA GLU A 53 -10.87 1.05 7.18
C GLU A 53 -10.74 2.55 7.51
N SER A 54 -9.79 2.92 8.38
CA SER A 54 -9.52 4.33 8.69
C SER A 54 -9.03 5.14 7.48
N LEU A 55 -8.36 4.50 6.53
CA LEU A 55 -7.92 5.14 5.29
C LEU A 55 -9.11 5.46 4.37
N CYS A 56 -10.18 4.65 4.39
CA CYS A 56 -11.40 4.94 3.63
C CYS A 56 -12.01 6.28 4.03
N ASP A 57 -12.05 6.58 5.33
CA ASP A 57 -12.60 7.82 5.88
C ASP A 57 -11.72 9.04 5.56
N ARG A 58 -10.42 8.80 5.37
CA ARG A 58 -9.43 9.84 5.05
C ARG A 58 -9.35 10.17 3.55
N VAL A 59 -9.94 9.36 2.66
CA VAL A 59 -9.90 9.63 1.20
C VAL A 59 -10.50 11.01 0.91
N PRO A 60 -9.73 11.93 0.30
CA PRO A 60 -10.12 13.32 0.16
C PRO A 60 -11.44 13.42 -0.61
N SER A 61 -12.34 14.25 -0.08
CA SER A 61 -13.56 14.60 -0.77
C SER A 61 -13.24 15.51 -1.95
N ILE A 62 -14.07 15.45 -2.98
CA ILE A 62 -13.91 16.30 -4.15
C ILE A 62 -14.44 17.68 -3.77
N PRO A 63 -13.68 18.76 -4.03
CA PRO A 63 -14.16 20.11 -3.76
C PRO A 63 -15.50 20.37 -4.44
N GLU A 64 -16.43 21.03 -3.76
CA GLU A 64 -17.79 21.30 -4.27
C GLU A 64 -17.79 22.12 -5.57
N CYS A 65 -16.72 22.89 -5.81
CA CYS A 65 -16.50 23.63 -7.05
C CYS A 65 -15.96 22.78 -8.22
N ASN A 66 -15.78 21.47 -8.04
CA ASN A 66 -15.17 20.56 -9.02
C ASN A 66 -13.83 21.09 -9.56
N PHE A 67 -13.00 21.66 -8.67
CA PHE A 67 -11.73 22.31 -9.00
C PHE A 67 -11.84 23.53 -9.92
N GLY A 68 -13.04 24.06 -10.17
CA GLY A 68 -13.23 25.28 -10.94
C GLY A 68 -12.81 26.52 -10.16
N VAL A 69 -12.19 27.48 -10.85
CA VAL A 69 -11.95 28.82 -10.30
C VAL A 69 -13.30 29.54 -10.19
N THR A 70 -13.81 29.74 -8.97
CA THR A 70 -14.97 30.61 -8.72
C THR A 70 -14.61 32.05 -9.09
N LYS A 71 -14.88 32.46 -10.33
CA LYS A 71 -15.09 33.87 -10.65
C LYS A 71 -16.54 34.19 -10.30
N GLU A 72 -16.74 35.16 -9.41
CA GLU A 72 -18.04 35.57 -8.83
C GLU A 72 -19.14 36.03 -9.83
N ASN A 73 -19.06 35.73 -11.12
CA ASN A 73 -20.07 36.19 -12.09
C ASN A 73 -20.61 35.05 -12.95
N ASN A 74 -21.89 34.73 -12.72
CA ASN A 74 -22.84 34.03 -13.60
C ASN A 74 -22.59 32.54 -13.89
N GLY A 75 -23.08 31.68 -13.01
CA GLY A 75 -24.19 30.75 -13.28
C GLY A 75 -24.14 29.74 -14.44
N ASN A 76 -23.03 29.62 -15.18
CA ASN A 76 -22.85 28.61 -16.21
C ASN A 76 -21.45 28.02 -16.10
N THR A 77 -21.33 26.90 -15.39
CA THR A 77 -20.16 26.01 -15.44
C THR A 77 -20.04 25.41 -16.83
N SER A 78 -19.39 26.12 -17.74
CA SER A 78 -18.92 25.53 -19.00
C SER A 78 -17.70 24.65 -18.72
N LEU A 79 -17.55 23.59 -19.51
CA LEU A 79 -16.44 22.63 -19.45
C LEU A 79 -15.05 23.27 -19.71
N ASP A 80 -15.02 24.52 -20.15
CA ASP A 80 -13.81 25.33 -20.43
C ASP A 80 -13.47 26.33 -19.31
N SER A 81 -14.13 26.23 -18.16
CA SER A 81 -13.80 27.08 -17.01
C SER A 81 -12.36 26.81 -16.55
N PRO A 82 -11.56 27.84 -16.25
CA PRO A 82 -10.19 27.65 -15.77
C PRO A 82 -10.23 26.82 -14.47
N ILE A 83 -9.37 25.81 -14.43
CA ILE A 83 -9.22 24.91 -13.28
C ILE A 83 -8.18 25.50 -12.35
N ASP A 84 -8.47 25.42 -11.05
CA ASP A 84 -7.51 25.74 -10.02
C ASP A 84 -6.47 24.62 -9.93
N GLU A 85 -5.31 24.87 -10.54
CA GLU A 85 -4.17 23.96 -10.53
C GLU A 85 -3.65 23.68 -9.12
N SER A 86 -3.78 24.65 -8.20
CA SER A 86 -3.34 24.51 -6.81
C SER A 86 -4.22 23.51 -6.07
N LEU A 87 -5.54 23.68 -6.13
CA LEU A 87 -6.49 22.76 -5.50
C LEU A 87 -6.37 21.34 -6.06
N THR A 88 -6.15 21.24 -7.37
CA THR A 88 -5.96 19.95 -8.04
C THR A 88 -4.68 19.25 -7.56
N LYS A 89 -3.58 19.99 -7.39
CA LYS A 89 -2.33 19.48 -6.82
C LYS A 89 -2.47 19.06 -5.37
N GLU A 90 -3.14 19.87 -4.56
CA GLU A 90 -3.36 19.56 -3.15
C GLU A 90 -4.18 18.28 -2.98
N TRP A 91 -5.30 18.16 -3.70
CA TRP A 91 -6.12 16.95 -3.69
C TRP A 91 -5.32 15.73 -4.17
N ALA A 92 -4.52 15.88 -5.24
CA ALA A 92 -3.67 14.81 -5.74
C ALA A 92 -2.62 14.37 -4.72
N ALA A 93 -2.00 15.31 -4.01
CA ALA A 93 -0.99 15.03 -2.99
C ALA A 93 -1.59 14.31 -1.78
N GLN A 94 -2.78 14.74 -1.32
CA GLN A 94 -3.51 14.06 -0.25
C GLN A 94 -3.87 12.63 -0.63
N LEU A 95 -4.38 12.43 -1.85
CA LEU A 95 -4.71 11.09 -2.34
C LEU A 95 -3.46 10.21 -2.46
N GLN A 96 -2.36 10.75 -3.00
CA GLN A 96 -1.09 10.02 -3.12
C GLN A 96 -0.56 9.55 -1.77
N ALA A 97 -0.58 10.41 -0.75
CA ALA A 97 -0.15 10.03 0.61
C ALA A 97 -0.96 8.86 1.17
N ILE A 98 -2.28 8.84 0.95
CA ILE A 98 -3.16 7.76 1.38
C ILE A 98 -2.86 6.46 0.63
N LEU A 99 -2.58 6.54 -0.68
CA LEU A 99 -2.21 5.37 -1.48
C LEU A 99 -0.87 4.78 -1.02
N GLU A 100 0.08 5.61 -0.62
CA GLU A 100 1.34 5.16 -0.03
C GLU A 100 1.13 4.45 1.31
N GLU A 101 0.33 5.02 2.21
CA GLU A 101 -0.05 4.38 3.48
C GLU A 101 -0.75 3.02 3.26
N PHE A 102 -1.63 2.94 2.27
CA PHE A 102 -2.30 1.70 1.87
C PHE A 102 -1.32 0.64 1.37
N ASN A 103 -0.39 1.01 0.49
CA ASN A 103 0.64 0.10 -0.04
C ASN A 103 1.56 -0.44 1.07
N LEU A 104 1.88 0.39 2.06
CA LEU A 104 2.63 -0.03 3.24
C LEU A 104 1.83 -1.03 4.09
N CYS A 105 0.53 -0.80 4.27
CA CYS A 105 -0.35 -1.73 4.99
C CYS A 105 -0.41 -3.11 4.31
N ILE A 106 -0.56 -3.15 2.99
CA ILE A 106 -0.55 -4.42 2.22
C ILE A 106 0.78 -5.14 2.39
N SER A 107 1.90 -4.41 2.37
CA SER A 107 3.24 -4.99 2.52
C SER A 107 3.42 -5.71 3.87
N CYS A 108 2.67 -5.31 4.90
CA CYS A 108 2.68 -5.97 6.21
C CYS A 108 1.81 -7.25 6.26
N VAL A 109 0.98 -7.54 5.26
CA VAL A 109 0.10 -8.73 5.30
C VAL A 109 0.92 -10.02 5.21
N ALA A 110 1.97 -10.04 4.39
CA ALA A 110 2.83 -11.21 4.23
C ALA A 110 3.50 -11.61 5.56
N THR A 111 3.92 -10.63 6.35
CA THR A 111 4.51 -10.87 7.68
C THR A 111 3.44 -11.27 8.70
N ALA A 112 2.26 -10.64 8.68
CA ALA A 112 1.14 -10.96 9.58
C ALA A 112 0.55 -12.37 9.34
N THR A 113 0.63 -12.89 8.11
CA THR A 113 0.07 -14.20 7.72
C THR A 113 1.11 -15.31 7.64
N TYR A 114 2.36 -15.02 8.00
CA TYR A 114 3.43 -15.99 7.95
C TYR A 114 3.19 -17.15 8.92
N LYS A 115 3.13 -18.37 8.37
CA LYS A 115 3.20 -19.64 9.09
C LYS A 115 4.00 -20.60 8.24
N TRP A 116 4.82 -21.44 8.85
CA TRP A 116 5.58 -22.43 8.11
C TRP A 116 4.62 -23.41 7.42
N GLY A 117 4.96 -23.88 6.21
CA GLY A 117 4.03 -24.62 5.36
C GLY A 117 3.49 -25.91 5.97
N THR A 118 4.24 -26.55 6.88
CA THR A 118 3.77 -27.74 7.61
C THR A 118 2.73 -27.42 8.68
N ASP A 119 2.62 -26.17 9.09
CA ASP A 119 1.71 -25.69 10.14
C ASP A 119 0.41 -25.14 9.55
N ARG A 120 0.26 -25.22 8.21
CA ARG A 120 -0.95 -24.80 7.48
C ARG A 120 -1.72 -26.02 7.00
N SER A 121 -3.04 -25.98 7.18
CA SER A 121 -3.94 -26.88 6.47
C SER A 121 -3.97 -26.52 4.99
N GLY A 122 -4.35 -27.47 4.12
CA GLY A 122 -4.55 -27.17 2.69
C GLY A 122 -5.64 -26.11 2.46
N ALA A 123 -6.66 -26.06 3.32
CA ALA A 123 -7.70 -25.03 3.27
C ALA A 123 -7.15 -23.64 3.65
N ALA A 124 -6.31 -23.54 4.68
CA ALA A 124 -5.68 -22.30 5.09
C ALA A 124 -4.75 -21.72 4.00
N ASP A 125 -4.07 -22.59 3.26
CA ASP A 125 -3.20 -22.17 2.15
C ASP A 125 -4.02 -21.64 0.95
N GLN A 126 -5.13 -22.31 0.61
CA GLN A 126 -6.07 -21.83 -0.41
C GLN A 126 -6.66 -20.45 -0.05
N ASN A 127 -7.12 -20.29 1.19
CA ASN A 127 -7.68 -19.02 1.67
C ASN A 127 -6.64 -17.89 1.65
N LEU A 128 -5.37 -18.20 1.96
CA LEU A 128 -4.29 -17.21 1.89
C LEU A 128 -3.98 -16.83 0.44
N SER A 129 -3.99 -17.80 -0.48
CA SER A 129 -3.80 -17.55 -1.91
C SER A 129 -4.89 -16.62 -2.45
N LEU A 130 -6.15 -16.83 -2.07
CA LEU A 130 -7.27 -15.94 -2.41
C LEU A 130 -7.05 -14.53 -1.84
N LEU A 131 -6.71 -14.42 -0.55
CA LEU A 131 -6.42 -13.12 0.08
C LEU A 131 -5.31 -12.35 -0.66
N SER A 132 -4.18 -13.03 -0.92
CA SER A 132 -3.04 -12.44 -1.61
C SER A 132 -3.38 -12.04 -3.05
N GLY A 133 -4.18 -12.85 -3.75
CA GLY A 133 -4.64 -12.56 -5.11
C GLY A 133 -5.52 -11.31 -5.17
N GLU A 134 -6.46 -11.17 -4.22
CA GLU A 134 -7.35 -10.02 -4.16
C GLU A 134 -6.61 -8.73 -3.77
N MET A 135 -5.62 -8.81 -2.88
CA MET A 135 -4.77 -7.68 -2.53
C MET A 135 -3.90 -7.22 -3.70
N ALA A 136 -3.23 -8.15 -4.38
CA ALA A 136 -2.43 -7.84 -5.56
C ALA A 136 -3.29 -7.21 -6.67
N ALA A 137 -4.46 -7.78 -6.95
CA ALA A 137 -5.39 -7.22 -7.93
C ALA A 137 -5.85 -5.80 -7.55
N SER A 138 -6.12 -5.54 -6.27
CA SER A 138 -6.54 -4.23 -5.80
C SER A 138 -5.41 -3.19 -5.91
N GLN A 139 -4.18 -3.60 -5.57
CA GLN A 139 -2.98 -2.78 -5.72
C GLN A 139 -2.70 -2.45 -7.20
N ASP A 140 -2.81 -3.44 -8.09
CA ASP A 140 -2.59 -3.27 -9.52
C ASP A 140 -3.62 -2.34 -10.17
N GLN A 141 -4.89 -2.43 -9.78
CA GLN A 141 -5.94 -1.53 -10.29
C GLN A 141 -5.69 -0.08 -9.90
N ILE A 142 -5.31 0.16 -8.64
CA ILE A 142 -4.95 1.50 -8.15
C ILE A 142 -3.69 1.99 -8.88
N SER A 143 -2.65 1.16 -8.94
CA SER A 143 -1.35 1.50 -9.52
C SER A 143 -1.42 1.81 -11.02
N SER A 144 -2.25 1.08 -11.77
CA SER A 144 -2.40 1.28 -13.22
C SER A 144 -3.36 2.42 -13.59
N THR A 145 -4.36 2.71 -12.75
CA THR A 145 -5.44 3.65 -13.09
C THR A 145 -5.29 5.01 -12.43
N VAL A 146 -4.91 5.03 -11.15
CA VAL A 146 -4.93 6.23 -10.30
C VAL A 146 -3.54 6.87 -10.24
N THR A 147 -2.51 6.10 -9.87
CA THR A 147 -1.14 6.60 -9.68
C THR A 147 -0.60 7.39 -10.87
N PRO A 148 -0.73 6.97 -12.15
CA PRO A 148 -0.17 7.71 -13.27
C PRO A 148 -0.81 9.09 -13.44
N ARG A 149 -2.10 9.22 -13.09
CA ARG A 149 -2.83 10.49 -13.17
C ARG A 149 -2.39 11.46 -12.08
N LEU A 150 -2.04 10.96 -10.91
CA LEU A 150 -1.46 11.76 -9.82
C LEU A 150 -0.02 12.18 -10.16
N THR A 151 0.81 11.23 -10.61
CA THR A 151 2.21 11.50 -10.97
C THR A 151 2.34 12.57 -12.05
N ASN A 152 1.48 12.57 -13.07
CA ASN A 152 1.51 13.58 -14.14
C ASN A 152 1.33 15.02 -13.63
N VAL A 153 0.62 15.20 -12.51
CA VAL A 153 0.34 16.51 -11.92
C VAL A 153 1.34 16.87 -10.81
N LEU A 154 1.76 15.87 -10.02
CA LEU A 154 2.65 16.05 -8.88
C LEU A 154 4.14 16.10 -9.27
N ALA A 155 4.53 15.34 -10.30
CA ALA A 155 5.90 15.22 -10.77
C ALA A 155 5.99 15.49 -12.29
N PRO A 156 5.70 16.73 -12.74
CA PRO A 156 5.84 17.08 -14.14
C PRO A 156 7.30 17.07 -14.59
N VAL A 157 7.52 16.81 -15.88
CA VAL A 157 8.86 16.85 -16.48
C VAL A 157 9.36 18.30 -16.49
N VAL A 158 10.53 18.52 -15.90
CA VAL A 158 11.19 19.82 -15.81
C VAL A 158 12.61 19.74 -16.36
N ASP A 159 12.99 20.75 -17.13
CA ASP A 159 14.36 20.93 -17.60
C ASP A 159 15.12 21.86 -16.64
N LEU A 160 16.38 21.51 -16.38
CA LEU A 160 17.28 22.34 -15.60
C LEU A 160 17.95 23.35 -16.54
N VAL A 161 17.56 24.61 -16.45
CA VAL A 161 18.05 25.68 -17.33
C VAL A 161 18.92 26.64 -16.51
N ILE A 162 20.00 27.15 -17.12
CA ILE A 162 20.81 28.21 -16.51
C ILE A 162 19.98 29.50 -16.59
N GLU A 163 19.50 29.97 -15.45
CA GLU A 163 18.73 31.22 -15.34
C GLU A 163 19.66 32.43 -15.43
N LYS A 164 20.80 32.35 -14.73
CA LYS A 164 21.73 33.47 -14.61
C LYS A 164 23.14 32.98 -14.38
N THR A 165 24.10 33.55 -15.11
CA THR A 165 25.52 33.40 -14.80
C THR A 165 26.02 34.65 -14.09
N VAL A 166 26.37 34.53 -12.82
CA VAL A 166 27.01 35.59 -12.04
C VAL A 166 28.51 35.45 -12.20
N THR A 167 29.16 36.46 -12.78
CA THR A 167 30.62 36.51 -12.87
C THR A 167 31.14 37.49 -11.82
N THR A 168 31.83 36.96 -10.82
CA THR A 168 32.43 37.77 -9.75
C THR A 168 33.93 37.87 -10.01
N LYS A 169 34.44 39.09 -10.12
CA LYS A 169 35.89 39.35 -10.14
C LYS A 169 36.41 39.42 -8.73
N ASN A 170 37.34 38.54 -8.39
CA ASN A 170 38.06 38.57 -7.12
C ASN A 170 39.16 39.64 -7.15
N GLN A 171 39.60 40.07 -5.96
CA GLN A 171 40.65 41.09 -5.82
C GLN A 171 41.98 40.65 -6.45
N ASP A 172 42.21 39.34 -6.56
CA ASP A 172 43.41 38.74 -7.15
C ASP A 172 43.38 38.73 -8.70
N GLY A 173 42.33 39.30 -9.31
CA GLY A 173 42.14 39.31 -10.76
C GLY A 173 41.55 38.01 -11.34
N SER A 174 41.30 36.99 -10.50
CA SER A 174 40.61 35.76 -10.89
C SER A 174 39.10 35.99 -11.07
N GLU A 175 38.51 35.34 -12.08
CA GLU A 175 37.06 35.38 -12.33
C GLU A 175 36.43 34.07 -11.87
N VAL A 176 35.41 34.16 -11.01
CA VAL A 176 34.56 33.03 -10.65
C VAL A 176 33.22 33.19 -11.35
N LYS A 177 32.86 32.20 -12.16
CA LYS A 177 31.55 32.12 -12.82
C LYS A 177 30.66 31.15 -12.04
N GLU A 178 29.61 31.68 -11.44
CA GLU A 178 28.59 30.90 -10.75
C GLU A 178 27.32 30.87 -11.61
N ASN A 179 26.92 29.67 -12.03
CA ASN A 179 25.67 29.46 -12.76
C ASN A 179 24.54 29.19 -11.76
N GLN A 180 23.54 30.06 -11.75
CA GLN A 180 22.27 29.85 -11.06
C GLN A 180 21.34 29.06 -12.00
N PHE A 181 20.89 27.91 -11.53
CA PHE A 181 20.02 27.01 -12.29
C PHE A 181 18.58 27.13 -11.79
N THR A 182 17.63 27.13 -12.72
CA THR A 182 16.19 27.08 -12.44
C THR A 182 15.56 25.88 -13.12
N ARG A 183 14.39 25.46 -12.64
CA ARG A 183 13.61 24.36 -13.24
C ARG A 183 12.49 24.95 -14.05
N MET A 184 12.55 24.81 -15.37
CA MET A 184 11.47 25.20 -16.26
C MET A 184 10.65 23.98 -16.64
N LEU A 185 9.32 24.14 -16.69
CA LEU A 185 8.44 23.09 -17.22
C LEU A 185 8.72 22.89 -18.70
N VAL A 186 8.87 21.64 -19.12
CA VAL A 186 9.12 21.29 -20.52
C VAL A 186 7.89 21.57 -21.37
N ASP A 187 6.70 21.29 -20.84
CA ASP A 187 5.42 21.49 -21.53
C ASP A 187 4.33 21.97 -20.55
N PRO A 188 4.12 23.29 -20.44
CA PRO A 188 3.07 23.87 -19.60
C PRO A 188 1.64 23.50 -20.06
N ASP A 189 1.42 23.35 -21.37
CA ASP A 189 0.11 23.05 -21.94
C ASP A 189 -0.31 21.61 -21.62
N PHE A 190 0.63 20.68 -21.70
CA PHE A 190 0.42 19.30 -21.27
C PHE A 190 0.11 19.20 -19.79
N LEU A 191 0.80 19.98 -18.94
CA LEU A 191 0.51 20.01 -17.50
C LEU A 191 -0.91 20.52 -17.25
N SER A 192 -1.33 21.61 -17.90
CA SER A 192 -2.69 22.14 -17.77
C SER A 192 -3.75 21.13 -18.25
N LEU A 193 -3.46 20.39 -19.33
CA LEU A 193 -4.30 19.28 -19.78
C LEU A 193 -4.39 18.16 -18.72
N CYS A 194 -3.28 17.81 -18.07
CA CYS A 194 -3.26 16.80 -17.02
C CYS A 194 -4.11 17.22 -15.81
N HIS A 195 -4.04 18.50 -15.41
CA HIS A 195 -4.93 19.07 -14.39
C HIS A 195 -6.42 18.94 -14.78
N ARG A 196 -6.77 19.24 -16.04
CA ARG A 196 -8.14 19.07 -16.56
C ARG A 196 -8.63 17.65 -16.55
N ILE A 197 -7.81 16.72 -17.02
CA ILE A 197 -8.15 15.30 -17.04
C ILE A 197 -8.33 14.78 -15.61
N LEU A 198 -7.44 15.19 -14.68
CA LEU A 198 -7.51 14.77 -13.29
C LEU A 198 -8.78 15.26 -12.61
N ALA A 199 -9.07 16.56 -12.71
CA ALA A 199 -10.29 17.15 -12.15
C ALA A 199 -11.56 16.48 -12.70
N ARG A 200 -11.64 16.28 -14.03
CA ARG A 200 -12.79 15.62 -14.68
C ARG A 200 -12.99 14.19 -14.18
N ASN A 201 -11.89 13.44 -13.98
CA ASN A 201 -11.95 12.03 -13.63
C ASN A 201 -11.94 11.80 -12.10
N ALA A 202 -11.73 12.83 -11.28
CA ALA A 202 -11.61 12.72 -9.82
C ALA A 202 -12.76 11.92 -9.16
N PRO A 203 -14.04 12.05 -9.54
CA PRO A 203 -15.13 11.23 -9.00
C PRO A 203 -14.91 9.73 -9.19
N MET A 204 -14.54 9.33 -10.40
CA MET A 204 -14.33 7.93 -10.72
C MET A 204 -13.03 7.41 -10.12
N LEU A 205 -11.96 8.22 -10.09
CA LEU A 205 -10.71 7.85 -9.44
C LEU A 205 -10.91 7.61 -7.94
N ARG A 206 -11.66 8.50 -7.26
CA ARG A 206 -12.04 8.34 -5.85
C ARG A 206 -12.84 7.05 -5.64
N GLN A 207 -13.80 6.75 -6.51
CA GLN A 207 -14.61 5.53 -6.42
C GLN A 207 -13.75 4.27 -6.59
N VAL A 208 -12.79 4.27 -7.52
CA VAL A 208 -11.85 3.17 -7.73
C VAL A 208 -11.03 2.91 -6.47
N VAL A 209 -10.49 3.96 -5.85
CA VAL A 209 -9.72 3.84 -4.59
C VAL A 209 -10.58 3.25 -3.47
N LEU A 210 -11.74 3.85 -3.20
CA LEU A 210 -12.63 3.39 -2.13
C LEU A 210 -13.10 1.95 -2.34
N SER A 211 -13.52 1.61 -3.55
CA SER A 211 -13.99 0.25 -3.85
C SER A 211 -12.90 -0.79 -3.62
N ASN A 212 -11.64 -0.47 -3.97
CA ASN A 212 -10.50 -1.35 -3.74
C ASN A 212 -10.10 -1.45 -2.25
N PHE A 213 -10.21 -0.35 -1.50
CA PHE A 213 -9.98 -0.38 -0.05
C PHE A 213 -11.03 -1.25 0.65
N HIS A 214 -12.32 -1.04 0.35
CA HIS A 214 -13.41 -1.87 0.89
C HIS A 214 -13.27 -3.33 0.50
N LYS A 215 -12.89 -3.61 -0.75
CA LYS A 215 -12.63 -4.98 -1.21
C LYS A 215 -11.50 -5.64 -0.41
N THR A 216 -10.42 -4.92 -0.16
CA THR A 216 -9.28 -5.39 0.66
C THR A 216 -9.71 -5.69 2.09
N VAL A 217 -10.50 -4.79 2.70
CA VAL A 217 -11.06 -5.00 4.04
C VAL A 217 -11.91 -6.27 4.09
N ASN A 218 -12.82 -6.45 3.14
CA ASN A 218 -13.68 -7.63 3.08
C ASN A 218 -12.87 -8.91 2.89
N ALA A 219 -11.85 -8.89 2.03
CA ALA A 219 -10.96 -10.03 1.82
C ALA A 219 -10.24 -10.44 3.12
N ILE A 220 -9.74 -9.46 3.89
CA ILE A 220 -9.14 -9.71 5.21
C ILE A 220 -10.16 -10.31 6.18
N GLN A 221 -11.37 -9.74 6.26
CA GLN A 221 -12.42 -10.24 7.13
C GLN A 221 -12.80 -11.69 6.81
N ASP A 222 -12.93 -12.01 5.53
CA ASP A 222 -13.31 -13.36 5.09
C ASP A 222 -12.19 -14.37 5.37
N TYR A 223 -10.92 -13.97 5.20
CA TYR A 223 -9.79 -14.78 5.63
C TYR A 223 -9.78 -15.04 7.15
N LEU A 224 -10.01 -14.02 7.96
CA LEU A 224 -10.08 -14.14 9.42
C LEU A 224 -11.23 -15.06 9.88
N LYS A 225 -12.40 -14.95 9.24
CA LYS A 225 -13.53 -15.87 9.49
C LYS A 225 -13.17 -17.31 9.12
N ALA A 226 -12.52 -17.51 7.98
CA ALA A 226 -12.09 -18.83 7.54
C ALA A 226 -11.08 -19.48 8.51
N GLN A 227 -10.11 -18.71 9.01
CA GLN A 227 -9.15 -19.20 10.02
C GLN A 227 -9.82 -19.63 11.33
N LYS A 228 -10.85 -18.91 11.79
CA LYS A 228 -11.59 -19.28 13.00
C LYS A 228 -12.29 -20.62 12.85
N ASN A 229 -12.90 -20.88 11.69
CA ASN A 229 -13.59 -22.14 11.40
C ASN A 229 -12.61 -23.32 11.32
N ASP A 230 -11.45 -23.14 10.68
CA ASP A 230 -10.42 -24.18 10.56
C ASP A 230 -9.87 -24.62 11.93
N THR A 231 -9.74 -23.67 12.86
CA THR A 231 -9.26 -23.93 14.23
C THR A 231 -10.28 -24.74 15.06
N GLN A 232 -11.58 -24.60 14.78
CA GLN A 232 -12.63 -25.36 15.46
C GLN A 232 -12.68 -26.82 15.00
N HIS A 233 -12.44 -27.10 13.72
CA HIS A 233 -12.45 -28.46 13.18
C HIS A 233 -11.20 -29.29 13.53
N SER A 234 -10.06 -28.65 13.82
CA SER A 234 -8.84 -29.35 14.25
C SER A 234 -8.89 -29.93 15.68
N ARG A 235 -9.86 -29.57 16.51
CA ARG A 235 -9.96 -30.06 17.92
C ARG A 235 -10.60 -31.45 18.06
N GLY A 236 -10.86 -32.16 16.96
CA GLY A 236 -11.65 -33.40 16.93
C GLY A 236 -10.89 -34.74 16.92
N PHE A 237 -9.56 -34.79 16.96
CA PHE A 237 -8.81 -36.05 16.94
C PHE A 237 -7.84 -36.15 18.12
N THR A 238 -8.36 -36.56 19.27
CA THR A 238 -7.56 -37.24 20.30
C THR A 238 -7.71 -38.75 20.09
N TYR A 239 -6.62 -39.39 19.64
CA TYR A 239 -6.43 -40.84 19.76
C TYR A 239 -6.03 -41.20 21.19
#